data_AF-A0A3M0I4G8-F1
#
_entry.id   AF-A0A3M0I4G8-F1
#
_cell.length_a   1.000
_cell.length_b   1.000
_cell.length_c   1.000
_cell.angle_alpha   90.00
_cell.angle_beta   90.00
_cell.angle_gamma   90.00
#
_symmetry.space_group_name_H-M   'P 1'
#
loop_
_entity.id
_entity.type
_entity.pdbx_description
1 polymer ?
#
loop_
_entity_poly.entity_id
_entity_poly.type
_entity_poly.pdbx_seq_one_letter_code
_entity_poly.pdbx_strand_id
1 'polypeptide(L)'
;MRVTIPGALADHLAAADLATGPASVDPAAPAARATLDAGRRGRGRTLVITPRSTAVLQFISAFAEAVLINRTLHTTAEVRAAHTWLDRVGRATTTLAADLAAAQAQQAAALVTEAEATADTWRGKWIGERTTAPALFSLDREQGALFA
;
A
#
# COMPACT_ATOMS: atom_id res chain seq x y z
N MET A 1 5.88 -9.43 4.77
CA MET A 1 4.87 -9.85 5.77
C MET A 1 4.16 -11.14 5.33
N ARG A 2 3.82 -12.06 6.25
CA ARG A 2 3.00 -13.27 5.97
C ARG A 2 1.66 -13.20 6.73
N VAL A 3 0.57 -13.65 6.10
CA VAL A 3 -0.78 -13.67 6.70
C VAL A 3 -1.37 -15.07 6.59
N THR A 4 -2.08 -15.50 7.62
CA THR A 4 -2.63 -16.86 7.72
C THR A 4 -4.14 -16.84 7.51
N ILE A 5 -4.61 -17.44 6.42
CA ILE A 5 -6.02 -17.63 6.07
C ILE A 5 -6.51 -18.96 6.69
N PRO A 6 -7.58 -18.94 7.51
CA PRO A 6 -8.18 -20.16 8.03
C PRO A 6 -8.74 -21.07 6.92
N GLY A 7 -8.68 -22.38 7.11
CA GLY A 7 -9.00 -23.38 6.08
C GLY A 7 -10.37 -23.24 5.44
N ALA A 8 -11.43 -23.16 6.25
CA ALA A 8 -12.79 -23.06 5.73
C ALA A 8 -12.99 -21.80 4.85
N LEU A 9 -12.31 -20.69 5.16
CA LEU A 9 -12.32 -19.51 4.30
C LEU A 9 -11.48 -19.72 3.03
N ALA A 10 -10.34 -20.42 3.12
CA ALA A 10 -9.54 -20.77 1.95
C ALA A 10 -10.27 -21.72 0.99
N ASP A 11 -11.06 -22.64 1.53
CA ASP A 11 -11.91 -23.57 0.78
C ASP A 11 -13.08 -22.80 0.13
N HIS A 12 -13.72 -21.88 0.86
CA HIS A 12 -14.75 -21.00 0.32
C HIS A 12 -14.24 -20.16 -0.87
N LEU A 13 -13.05 -19.56 -0.74
CA LEU A 13 -12.39 -18.83 -1.83
C LEU A 13 -12.00 -19.73 -3.02
N ALA A 14 -11.71 -21.01 -2.77
CA ALA A 14 -11.44 -21.96 -3.83
C ALA A 14 -12.69 -22.29 -4.65
N ALA A 15 -13.86 -22.31 -3.99
CA ALA A 15 -15.14 -22.58 -4.63
C ALA A 15 -15.69 -21.39 -5.42
N ALA A 16 -15.30 -20.15 -5.10
CA ALA A 16 -15.86 -18.91 -5.64
C ALA A 16 -15.53 -18.59 -7.13
N ASP A 17 -14.82 -19.48 -7.85
CA ASP A 17 -14.28 -19.27 -9.21
C ASP A 17 -13.77 -17.85 -9.47
N LEU A 18 -12.54 -17.58 -9.06
CA LEU A 18 -11.88 -16.28 -9.22
C LEU A 18 -11.38 -16.03 -10.66
N ALA A 19 -11.49 -17.00 -11.57
CA ALA A 19 -10.93 -16.90 -12.92
C ALA A 19 -12.00 -16.49 -13.95
N THR A 20 -13.20 -17.05 -13.83
CA THR A 20 -14.30 -16.86 -14.79
C THR A 20 -15.64 -16.55 -14.15
N GLY A 21 -15.72 -16.63 -12.82
CA GLY A 21 -16.95 -16.38 -12.07
C GLY A 21 -17.24 -14.88 -11.87
N PRO A 22 -18.34 -14.54 -11.19
CA PRO A 22 -18.73 -13.15 -10.94
C PRO A 22 -17.67 -12.36 -10.15
N ALA A 23 -16.85 -13.05 -9.35
CA ALA A 23 -15.75 -12.45 -8.61
C ALA A 23 -14.53 -12.06 -9.49
N SER A 24 -14.44 -12.54 -10.74
CA SER A 24 -13.31 -12.25 -11.64
C SER A 24 -13.34 -10.82 -12.20
N VAL A 25 -14.47 -10.12 -12.05
CA VAL A 25 -14.63 -8.72 -12.49
C VAL A 25 -13.84 -7.76 -11.61
N ASP A 26 -13.53 -8.15 -10.38
CA ASP A 26 -12.75 -7.32 -9.46
C ASP A 26 -11.29 -7.18 -9.95
N PRO A 27 -10.73 -5.97 -10.01
CA PRO A 27 -9.35 -5.75 -10.45
C PRO A 27 -8.31 -6.44 -9.58
N ALA A 28 -8.61 -6.73 -8.31
CA ALA A 28 -7.74 -7.46 -7.40
C ALA A 28 -7.80 -8.99 -7.59
N ALA A 29 -8.78 -9.52 -8.33
CA ALA A 29 -9.00 -10.96 -8.47
C ALA A 29 -7.78 -11.72 -9.05
N PRO A 30 -7.08 -11.24 -10.12
CA PRO A 30 -5.90 -11.92 -10.63
C PRO A 30 -4.75 -11.98 -9.61
N ALA A 31 -4.52 -10.88 -8.88
CA ALA A 31 -3.49 -10.79 -7.86
C ALA A 31 -3.83 -11.65 -6.63
N ALA A 32 -5.11 -11.70 -6.24
CA ALA A 32 -5.60 -12.56 -5.17
C ALA A 32 -5.42 -14.04 -5.54
N ARG A 33 -5.80 -14.43 -6.75
CA ARG A 33 -5.60 -15.80 -7.26
C ARG A 33 -4.13 -16.22 -7.21
N ALA A 34 -3.24 -15.40 -7.77
CA ALA A 34 -1.80 -15.68 -7.76
C ALA A 34 -1.25 -15.80 -6.31
N THR A 35 -1.75 -14.97 -5.39
CA THR A 35 -1.37 -15.00 -3.98
C THR A 35 -1.85 -16.28 -3.28
N LEU A 36 -3.09 -16.70 -3.53
CA LEU A 36 -3.67 -17.93 -2.98
C LEU A 36 -2.95 -19.17 -3.54
N ASP A 37 -2.68 -19.19 -4.85
CA ASP A 37 -1.99 -20.30 -5.51
C ASP A 37 -0.55 -20.46 -5.02
N ALA A 38 0.15 -19.35 -4.76
CA ALA A 38 1.47 -19.36 -4.14
C ALA A 38 1.41 -19.95 -2.71
N GLY A 39 0.37 -19.62 -1.94
CA GLY A 39 0.17 -20.16 -0.60
C GLY A 39 -0.20 -21.64 -0.58
N ARG A 40 -0.98 -22.13 -1.56
CA ARG A 40 -1.51 -23.51 -1.60
C ARG A 40 -0.43 -24.57 -1.78
N ARG A 41 0.78 -24.16 -2.18
CA ARG A 41 1.95 -25.04 -2.22
C ARG A 41 2.47 -25.42 -0.81
N GLY A 42 1.91 -24.83 0.25
CA GLY A 42 2.16 -25.21 1.65
C GLY A 42 1.25 -26.35 2.15
N ARG A 43 1.71 -27.14 3.13
CA ARG A 43 0.94 -28.25 3.72
C ARG A 43 -0.18 -27.75 4.66
N GLY A 44 -1.42 -28.16 4.40
CA GLY A 44 -2.49 -28.27 5.40
C GLY A 44 -3.73 -27.39 5.21
N ARG A 45 -4.69 -27.58 6.12
CA ARG A 45 -5.97 -26.85 6.26
C ARG A 45 -5.83 -25.35 6.53
N THR A 46 -4.66 -24.75 6.39
CA THR A 46 -4.46 -23.34 6.72
C THR A 46 -3.49 -22.78 5.71
N LEU A 47 -3.92 -21.71 5.05
CA LEU A 47 -3.25 -21.17 3.88
C LEU A 47 -2.43 -19.95 4.31
N VAL A 48 -1.11 -20.01 4.16
CA VAL A 48 -0.23 -18.87 4.46
C VAL A 48 0.06 -18.13 3.16
N ILE A 49 -0.32 -16.86 3.11
CA ILE A 49 -0.12 -15.98 1.96
C ILE A 49 0.92 -14.91 2.24
N THR A 50 1.57 -14.45 1.17
CA THR A 50 2.44 -13.27 1.18
C THR A 50 1.82 -12.22 0.27
N PRO A 51 0.89 -11.40 0.77
CA PRO A 51 0.19 -10.39 -0.04
C PRO A 51 1.18 -9.31 -0.49
N ARG A 52 1.07 -8.88 -1.75
CA ARG A 52 1.87 -7.78 -2.30
C ARG A 52 1.12 -6.45 -2.35
N SER A 53 -0.19 -6.45 -2.09
CA SER A 53 -1.01 -5.25 -2.03
C SER A 53 -2.07 -5.37 -0.94
N THR A 54 -2.51 -4.23 -0.43
CA THR A 54 -3.65 -4.12 0.48
C THR A 54 -4.96 -4.49 -0.23
N ALA A 55 -5.06 -4.27 -1.55
CA ALA A 55 -6.23 -4.65 -2.33
C ALA A 55 -6.51 -6.16 -2.29
N VAL A 56 -5.48 -7.02 -2.28
CA VAL A 56 -5.67 -8.47 -2.12
C VAL A 56 -6.27 -8.80 -0.74
N LEU A 57 -5.84 -8.10 0.31
CA LEU A 57 -6.38 -8.28 1.65
C LEU A 57 -7.84 -7.82 1.75
N GLN A 58 -8.14 -6.66 1.17
CA GLN A 58 -9.51 -6.12 1.10
C GLN A 58 -10.45 -7.03 0.31
N PHE A 59 -9.99 -7.55 -0.83
CA PHE A 59 -10.75 -8.51 -1.64
C PHE A 59 -11.11 -9.77 -0.85
N ILE A 60 -10.15 -10.37 -0.15
CA ILE A 60 -10.41 -11.55 0.69
C ILE A 60 -11.34 -11.20 1.87
N SER A 61 -11.20 -10.01 2.46
CA SER A 61 -12.11 -9.54 3.51
C SER A 61 -13.54 -9.38 3.03
N ALA A 62 -13.77 -8.93 1.79
CA ALA A 62 -15.12 -8.84 1.22
C ALA A 62 -15.82 -10.22 1.16
N PHE A 63 -15.08 -11.30 0.88
CA PHE A 63 -15.62 -12.67 0.98
C PHE A 63 -15.97 -13.05 2.42
N ALA A 64 -15.08 -12.76 3.38
CA ALA A 64 -15.35 -13.04 4.78
C ALA A 64 -16.59 -12.27 5.28
N GLU A 65 -16.73 -11.01 4.87
CA GLU A 65 -17.91 -10.19 5.18
C GLU A 65 -19.18 -10.76 4.53
N ALA A 66 -19.12 -11.19 3.27
CA ALA A 66 -20.24 -11.84 2.60
C ALA A 66 -20.70 -13.11 3.33
N VAL A 67 -19.76 -13.90 3.86
CA VAL A 67 -20.06 -15.07 4.70
C VAL A 67 -20.80 -14.68 5.98
N LEU A 68 -20.37 -13.58 6.63
CA LEU A 68 -21.00 -13.12 7.87
C LEU A 68 -22.38 -12.50 7.64
N ILE A 69 -22.55 -11.75 6.55
CA ILE A 69 -23.85 -11.18 6.15
C ILE A 69 -24.85 -12.30 5.85
N ASN A 70 -24.41 -13.34 5.13
CA ASN A 70 -25.26 -14.46 4.72
C ASN A 70 -25.10 -15.70 5.61
N ARG A 71 -24.83 -15.51 6.90
CA ARG A 71 -24.46 -16.60 7.84
C ARG A 71 -25.39 -17.82 7.86
N THR A 72 -26.65 -17.67 7.46
CA THR A 72 -27.63 -18.77 7.38
C THR A 72 -27.37 -19.71 6.21
N LEU A 73 -26.64 -19.26 5.19
CA LEU A 73 -26.24 -20.03 4.01
C LEU A 73 -24.86 -20.69 4.17
N HIS A 74 -24.18 -20.43 5.29
CA HIS A 74 -22.81 -20.88 5.55
C HIS A 74 -22.71 -21.79 6.78
N THR A 75 -21.69 -22.63 6.77
CA THR A 75 -21.39 -23.51 7.89
C THR A 75 -20.83 -22.72 9.08
N THR A 76 -20.99 -23.27 10.29
CA THR A 76 -20.40 -22.67 11.51
C THR A 76 -18.88 -22.57 11.44
N ALA A 77 -18.23 -23.47 10.69
CA ALA A 77 -16.79 -23.43 10.45
C ALA A 77 -16.37 -22.24 9.57
N GLU A 78 -17.12 -21.96 8.50
CA GLU A 78 -16.88 -20.79 7.62
C GLU A 78 -17.09 -19.48 8.37
N VAL A 79 -18.16 -19.37 9.17
CA VAL A 79 -18.44 -18.17 9.98
C VAL A 79 -17.32 -17.90 10.98
N ARG A 80 -16.83 -18.94 11.69
CA ARG A 80 -15.69 -18.79 12.61
C ARG A 80 -14.40 -18.43 11.88
N ALA A 81 -14.17 -19.01 10.70
CA ALA A 81 -13.04 -18.71 9.85
C ALA A 81 -13.07 -17.25 9.36
N ALA A 82 -14.23 -16.74 8.97
CA ALA A 82 -14.43 -15.35 8.55
C ALA A 82 -14.12 -14.37 9.69
N HIS A 83 -14.63 -14.59 10.90
CA HIS A 83 -14.26 -13.78 12.06
C HIS A 83 -12.76 -13.81 12.34
N THR A 84 -12.17 -15.02 12.37
CA THR A 84 -10.74 -15.20 12.61
C THR A 84 -9.89 -14.49 11.56
N TRP A 85 -10.34 -14.44 10.30
CA TRP A 85 -9.68 -13.69 9.25
C TRP A 85 -9.74 -12.19 9.51
N LEU A 86 -10.92 -11.63 9.79
CA LEU A 86 -11.09 -10.19 10.01
C LEU A 86 -10.26 -9.69 11.21
N ASP A 87 -10.15 -10.48 12.28
CA ASP A 87 -9.30 -10.16 13.44
C ASP A 87 -7.80 -10.10 13.10
N ARG A 88 -7.38 -10.83 12.06
CA ARG A 88 -5.98 -10.90 11.61
C ARG A 88 -5.68 -9.87 10.54
N VAL A 89 -6.61 -9.66 9.61
CA VAL A 89 -6.39 -8.84 8.41
C VAL A 89 -6.21 -7.37 8.75
N GLY A 90 -6.87 -6.86 9.81
CA GLY A 90 -6.72 -5.47 10.24
C GLY A 90 -5.25 -5.15 10.56
N ARG A 91 -4.61 -5.99 11.37
CA ARG A 91 -3.17 -5.88 11.71
C ARG A 91 -2.29 -6.01 10.46
N ALA A 92 -2.57 -7.00 9.62
CA ALA A 92 -1.80 -7.24 8.40
C ALA A 92 -1.89 -6.06 7.42
N THR A 93 -3.06 -5.43 7.30
CA THR A 93 -3.29 -4.30 6.39
C THR A 93 -2.49 -3.09 6.84
N THR A 94 -2.50 -2.77 8.14
CA THR A 94 -1.70 -1.68 8.70
C THR A 94 -0.21 -1.91 8.50
N THR A 95 0.30 -3.11 8.78
CA THR A 95 1.72 -3.43 8.59
C THR A 95 2.12 -3.33 7.12
N LEU A 96 1.34 -3.90 6.20
CA LEU A 96 1.65 -3.86 4.77
C LEU A 96 1.64 -2.43 4.21
N ALA A 97 0.67 -1.60 4.63
CA ALA A 97 0.61 -0.21 4.22
C ALA A 97 1.85 0.58 4.69
N ALA A 98 2.31 0.34 5.93
CA ALA A 98 3.53 0.95 6.44
C ALA A 98 4.78 0.48 5.66
N ASP A 99 4.90 -0.82 5.38
CA ASP A 99 6.01 -1.38 4.59
C ASP A 99 6.07 -0.76 3.18
N LEU A 100 4.92 -0.63 2.51
CA LEU A 100 4.82 -0.03 1.18
C LEU A 100 5.19 1.46 1.19
N ALA A 101 4.71 2.21 2.18
CA ALA A 101 5.05 3.63 2.33
C ALA A 101 6.55 3.84 2.58
N ALA A 102 7.18 3.00 3.40
CA ALA A 102 8.62 3.05 3.65
C ALA A 102 9.43 2.74 2.37
N ALA A 103 9.01 1.74 1.59
CA ALA A 103 9.66 1.40 0.32
C ALA A 103 9.54 2.55 -0.71
N GLN A 104 8.38 3.21 -0.79
CA GLN A 104 8.18 4.37 -1.66
C GLN A 104 9.06 5.55 -1.25
N ALA A 105 9.20 5.82 0.05
CA ALA A 105 10.09 6.87 0.55
C ALA A 105 11.56 6.60 0.18
N GLN A 106 12.02 5.36 0.29
CA GLN A 106 13.37 4.96 -0.13
C GLN A 106 13.59 5.14 -1.63
N GLN A 107 12.61 4.75 -2.45
CA GLN A 107 12.69 4.93 -3.90
C GLN A 107 12.73 6.41 -4.29
N ALA A 108 11.90 7.25 -3.65
CA ALA A 108 11.93 8.69 -3.87
C ALA A 108 13.30 9.30 -3.48
N ALA A 109 13.86 8.90 -2.34
CA ALA A 109 15.19 9.34 -1.93
C ALA A 109 16.28 8.94 -2.94
N ALA A 110 16.23 7.72 -3.48
CA ALA A 110 17.18 7.26 -4.50
C ALA A 110 17.09 8.08 -5.81
N LEU A 111 15.87 8.39 -6.27
CA LEU A 111 15.66 9.22 -7.45
C LEU A 111 16.16 10.66 -7.25
N VAL A 112 15.99 11.21 -6.04
CA VAL A 112 16.52 12.54 -5.69
C VAL A 112 18.05 12.55 -5.73
N THR A 113 18.72 11.48 -5.26
CA THR A 113 20.19 11.41 -5.30
C THR A 113 20.80 11.34 -6.71
N GLU A 114 20.11 10.77 -7.70
CA GLU A 114 20.59 10.77 -9.09
C GLU A 114 20.35 12.11 -9.81
N ALA A 115 19.19 12.73 -9.58
CA ALA A 115 18.84 14.01 -10.19
C ALA A 115 19.69 15.17 -9.64
N GLU A 116 19.98 15.18 -8.34
CA GLU A 116 20.76 16.25 -7.70
C GLU A 116 22.27 16.13 -7.95
N ALA A 117 22.78 14.93 -8.24
CA ALA A 117 24.20 14.71 -8.57
C ALA A 117 24.55 15.10 -10.03
N THR A 118 23.57 15.16 -10.93
CA THR A 118 23.82 15.44 -12.37
C THR A 118 23.80 16.94 -12.68
N ALA A 119 23.23 17.75 -11.80
CA ALA A 119 23.17 19.19 -11.97
C ALA A 119 23.99 19.82 -10.84
N ASP A 120 25.21 20.23 -11.18
CA ASP A 120 26.20 21.00 -10.40
C ASP A 120 25.66 22.38 -9.92
N THR A 121 24.43 22.41 -9.43
CA THR A 121 23.57 23.60 -9.22
C THR A 121 23.40 23.90 -7.74
N TRP A 122 23.78 22.95 -6.88
CA TRP A 122 23.68 23.07 -5.42
C TRP A 122 24.75 23.97 -4.80
N ARG A 123 25.80 24.32 -5.55
CA ARG A 123 26.72 25.40 -5.18
C ARG A 123 26.21 26.75 -5.70
N GLY A 124 25.11 27.21 -5.11
CA GLY A 124 24.87 28.64 -4.91
C GLY A 124 24.52 29.49 -6.14
N LYS A 125 23.92 28.94 -7.20
CA LYS A 125 23.29 29.81 -8.21
C LYS A 125 21.82 30.04 -7.87
N TRP A 126 21.59 31.04 -7.02
CA TRP A 126 20.26 31.53 -6.65
C TRP A 126 19.44 31.84 -7.92
N ILE A 127 18.36 31.10 -8.15
CA ILE A 127 17.43 31.37 -9.26
C ILE A 127 16.62 32.61 -8.87
N GLY A 128 17.12 33.79 -9.26
CA GLY A 128 16.47 35.06 -8.96
C GLY A 128 17.29 36.31 -9.26
N GLU A 129 18.58 36.21 -9.57
CA GLU A 129 19.37 37.39 -9.96
C GLU A 129 19.02 37.82 -11.40
N ARG A 130 17.92 38.57 -11.55
CA ARG A 130 17.71 39.43 -12.72
C ARG A 130 18.48 40.72 -12.48
N THR A 131 19.62 40.87 -13.14
CA THR A 131 20.55 42.01 -13.01
C THR A 131 20.03 43.31 -13.66
N THR A 132 18.72 43.45 -13.94
CA THR A 132 18.16 44.59 -14.70
C THR A 132 16.68 44.81 -14.42
N ALA A 133 16.27 44.86 -13.15
CA ALA A 133 15.00 45.51 -12.79
C ALA A 133 15.32 46.85 -12.10
N PRO A 134 14.74 47.98 -12.53
CA PRO A 134 14.84 49.21 -11.75
C PRO A 134 14.25 48.93 -10.36
N ALA A 135 14.98 49.30 -9.31
CA ALA A 135 14.57 49.04 -7.94
C ALA A 135 13.14 49.57 -7.72
N LEU A 136 12.24 48.69 -7.27
CA LEU A 136 10.85 49.07 -6.96
C LEU A 136 10.75 50.06 -5.78
N PHE A 137 11.84 50.23 -5.03
CA PHE A 137 11.94 51.20 -3.95
C PHE A 137 13.32 51.86 -4.04
N SER A 138 13.35 53.19 -3.98
CA SER A 138 14.59 53.95 -3.80
C SER A 138 15.14 53.64 -2.42
N LEU A 139 16.29 52.96 -2.35
CA LEU A 139 17.07 52.87 -1.12
C LEU A 139 17.71 54.23 -0.90
N ASP A 140 17.03 55.08 -0.14
CA ASP A 140 17.64 56.31 0.35
C ASP A 140 18.79 55.91 1.26
N ARG A 141 19.99 56.36 0.92
CA ARG A 141 21.25 55.83 1.46
C ARG A 141 21.59 56.50 2.79
N GLU A 142 20.61 56.57 3.70
CA GLU A 142 20.76 57.16 5.03
C GLU A 142 20.03 56.33 6.09
N GLN A 143 20.51 55.11 6.37
CA GLN A 143 20.27 54.49 7.68
C GLN A 143 21.56 53.93 8.23
N GLY A 144 22.26 54.81 8.94
CA GLY A 144 22.76 54.58 10.29
C GLY A 144 23.69 53.40 10.48
N ALA A 145 24.98 53.72 10.61
CA ALA A 145 25.92 52.92 11.39
C ALA A 145 25.37 52.74 12.81
N LEU A 146 24.69 51.62 13.06
CA LEU A 146 24.60 51.03 14.38
C LEU A 146 25.84 50.14 14.48
N PHE A 147 26.67 50.38 15.49
CA PHE A 147 27.99 49.76 15.74
C PHE A 147 29.19 50.45 15.06
N ALA A 148 29.43 51.70 15.47
CA ALA A 148 30.78 52.22 15.68
C ALA A 148 30.83 52.85 17.09
#